data_AF-W5SKJ4-F1
#
_entry.id   AF-W5SKJ4-F1
#
_cell.length_a   1.000
_cell.length_b   1.000
_cell.length_c   1.000
_cell.angle_alpha   90.00
_cell.angle_beta   90.00
_cell.angle_gamma   90.00
#
_symmetry.space_group_name_H-M   'P 1'
#
loop_
_entity.id
_entity.type
_entity.pdbx_description
1 polymer ?
#
loop_
_entity_poly.entity_id
_entity_poly.type
_entity_poly.pdbx_seq_one_letter_code
_entity_poly.pdbx_strand_id
1 'polypeptide(L)'
;MIRIIIALLAIVSCSVQQDHNLAKQQKRFIQPTYNKFKNKRTTGSINSKENINQYQSEQLQIEEGSLDVCLQVTPHSWWPFSSNNCKITWIKNNFQKIIETDTQKESKLLQGKLHYTYIVAPIKSHDEYTKYVMPLILFASLVDYIEIISFKLKCRPNLNLDFEKGSMQNLRNRVANQVNKAVKEQGYKKAYLYGTINMLYPEGGKDLINAFESQYQNGTWSFMEAEITIKDTLDNTTITKSILLDSIMFNEFLKLVIKNHPNIKEANNQFRAPVD
;
A
#
# COMPACT_ATOMS: atom_id res chain seq x y z
N MET A 1 -53.27 -18.55 -33.33
CA MET A 1 -54.29 -17.62 -32.80
C MET A 1 -53.76 -17.04 -31.49
N ILE A 2 -53.68 -15.69 -31.40
CA ILE A 2 -53.69 -14.85 -30.17
C ILE A 2 -52.43 -15.03 -29.27
N ARG A 3 -51.33 -14.24 -29.30
CA ARG A 3 -51.06 -12.80 -29.03
C ARG A 3 -51.85 -12.20 -27.85
N ILE A 4 -51.14 -11.41 -27.00
CA ILE A 4 -51.60 -10.48 -25.92
C ILE A 4 -51.47 -11.11 -24.50
N ILE A 5 -50.79 -10.59 -23.46
CA ILE A 5 -50.30 -9.26 -22.99
C ILE A 5 -49.14 -9.53 -22.00
N ILE A 6 -47.93 -8.96 -22.14
CA ILE A 6 -47.42 -7.69 -21.59
C ILE A 6 -47.34 -7.61 -20.05
N ALA A 7 -46.10 -7.37 -19.58
CA ALA A 7 -45.67 -6.70 -18.35
C ALA A 7 -45.85 -7.40 -16.99
N LEU A 8 -44.71 -7.86 -16.45
CA LEU A 8 -44.34 -7.58 -15.06
C LEU A 8 -42.83 -7.31 -15.00
N LEU A 9 -42.52 -6.03 -14.82
CA LEU A 9 -41.23 -5.50 -14.45
C LEU A 9 -40.93 -5.84 -12.99
N ALA A 10 -39.63 -6.03 -12.74
CA ALA A 10 -38.90 -5.69 -11.53
C ALA A 10 -38.84 -6.73 -10.38
N ILE A 11 -37.63 -6.73 -9.81
CA ILE A 11 -37.22 -7.19 -8.48
C ILE A 11 -36.82 -8.66 -8.39
N VAL A 12 -35.58 -8.97 -8.80
CA VAL A 12 -34.59 -9.66 -7.93
C VAL A 12 -33.19 -9.11 -8.25
N SER A 13 -32.93 -7.87 -7.87
CA SER A 13 -31.56 -7.38 -7.66
C SER A 13 -31.23 -7.57 -6.18
N CYS A 14 -30.54 -8.65 -5.84
CA CYS A 14 -30.01 -8.85 -4.50
C CYS A 14 -28.86 -7.86 -4.25
N SER A 15 -29.19 -6.81 -3.50
CA SER A 15 -28.39 -6.19 -2.44
C SER A 15 -26.89 -6.01 -2.69
N VAL A 16 -26.54 -5.01 -3.51
CA VAL A 16 -25.32 -4.22 -3.32
C VAL A 16 -25.72 -3.00 -2.49
N GLN A 17 -25.50 -3.08 -1.19
CA GLN A 17 -25.66 -1.94 -0.29
C GLN A 17 -24.39 -1.08 -0.41
N GLN A 18 -24.37 -0.25 -1.46
CA GLN A 18 -23.43 0.85 -1.60
C GLN A 18 -23.95 2.02 -0.77
N ASP A 19 -23.33 2.25 0.39
CA ASP A 19 -23.44 3.53 1.07
C ASP A 19 -22.76 4.61 0.21
N HIS A 20 -23.56 5.25 -0.64
CA HIS A 20 -23.19 6.44 -1.37
C HIS A 20 -23.21 7.64 -0.43
N ASN A 21 -22.10 7.89 0.27
CA ASN A 21 -21.78 9.20 0.85
C ASN A 21 -20.27 9.36 1.08
N LEU A 22 -19.48 9.31 0.00
CA LEU A 22 -18.12 9.86 -0.01
C LEU A 22 -18.13 11.13 -0.85
N ALA A 23 -18.37 12.26 -0.16
CA ALA A 23 -18.19 13.59 -0.72
C ALA A 23 -16.79 13.70 -1.34
N LYS A 24 -16.74 14.03 -2.64
CA LYS A 24 -15.52 14.44 -3.34
C LYS A 24 -14.89 15.63 -2.63
N GLN A 25 -13.98 15.39 -1.69
CA GLN A 25 -13.09 16.43 -1.15
C GLN A 25 -11.96 16.68 -2.16
N GLN A 26 -12.21 17.51 -3.15
CA GLN A 26 -11.15 18.19 -3.89
C GLN A 26 -10.53 19.27 -2.99
N LYS A 27 -9.48 18.90 -2.24
CA LYS A 27 -8.56 19.89 -1.67
C LYS A 27 -7.37 20.04 -2.61
N ARG A 28 -7.03 21.29 -2.93
CA ARG A 28 -5.79 21.65 -3.63
C ARG A 28 -4.61 21.24 -2.74
N PHE A 29 -3.98 20.10 -3.04
CA PHE A 29 -2.71 19.76 -2.42
C PHE A 29 -1.64 20.70 -2.98
N ILE A 30 -0.88 21.32 -2.08
CA ILE A 30 0.31 22.10 -2.39
C ILE A 30 1.23 21.20 -3.22
N GLN A 31 1.75 21.71 -4.34
CA GLN A 31 2.67 20.93 -5.18
C GLN A 31 3.90 20.55 -4.35
N PRO A 32 4.18 19.25 -4.16
CA PRO A 32 5.34 18.81 -3.42
C PRO A 32 6.64 19.24 -4.11
N THR A 33 7.51 19.93 -3.39
CA THR A 33 8.88 20.20 -3.83
C THR A 33 9.81 19.10 -3.32
N TYR A 34 10.25 18.22 -4.21
CA TYR A 34 11.36 17.31 -3.93
C TYR A 34 12.68 18.00 -4.22
N ASN A 35 13.71 17.68 -3.44
CA ASN A 35 15.07 17.99 -3.84
C ASN A 35 15.42 17.21 -5.12
N LYS A 36 15.70 17.92 -6.21
CA LYS A 36 16.27 17.31 -7.42
C LYS A 36 17.63 16.71 -7.05
N PHE A 37 17.79 15.40 -7.28
CA PHE A 37 19.10 14.76 -7.16
C PHE A 37 20.10 15.48 -8.06
N LYS A 38 21.18 16.02 -7.48
CA LYS A 38 22.29 16.54 -8.26
C LYS A 38 23.00 15.35 -8.91
N ASN A 39 22.78 15.14 -10.21
CA ASN A 39 23.64 14.26 -11.00
C ASN A 39 25.10 14.70 -10.79
N LYS A 40 25.93 13.76 -10.35
CA LYS A 40 27.38 13.93 -10.27
C LYS A 40 27.84 14.23 -11.70
N ARG A 41 28.24 15.49 -11.95
CA ARG A 41 28.66 15.98 -13.27
C ARG A 41 29.78 15.09 -13.81
N THR A 42 29.51 14.33 -14.86
CA THR A 42 30.54 14.00 -15.85
C THR A 42 30.64 15.23 -16.74
N THR A 43 31.80 15.87 -16.75
CA THR A 43 32.12 16.98 -17.66
C THR A 43 32.08 16.49 -19.09
N GLY A 44 31.00 16.82 -19.80
CA GLY A 44 30.83 16.59 -21.23
C GLY A 44 29.81 17.57 -21.76
N SER A 45 30.28 18.63 -22.39
CA SER A 45 29.47 19.66 -23.05
C SER A 45 28.67 19.03 -24.19
N ILE A 46 27.35 18.89 -24.05
CA ILE A 46 26.39 18.94 -25.17
C ILE A 46 25.13 19.65 -24.70
N ASN A 47 24.83 20.76 -25.36
CA ASN A 47 23.52 21.42 -25.33
C ASN A 47 22.42 20.42 -25.74
N SER A 48 21.56 20.05 -24.81
CA SER A 48 20.18 19.67 -25.15
C SER A 48 19.26 20.15 -24.03
N LYS A 49 18.36 21.07 -24.39
CA LYS A 49 17.16 21.35 -23.61
C LYS A 49 16.24 20.14 -23.72
N GLU A 50 16.56 19.05 -23.05
CA GLU A 50 15.56 18.03 -22.77
C GLU A 50 14.62 18.61 -21.69
N ASN A 51 13.34 18.73 -22.04
CA ASN A 51 12.28 19.02 -21.08
C ASN A 51 12.34 17.96 -19.97
N ILE A 52 12.90 18.36 -18.82
CA ILE A 52 12.86 17.57 -17.59
C ILE A 52 11.40 17.57 -17.16
N ASN A 53 10.65 16.54 -17.54
CA ASN A 53 9.32 16.26 -16.99
C ASN A 53 9.46 16.22 -15.46
N GLN A 54 8.98 17.26 -14.81
CA GLN A 54 8.89 17.34 -13.36
C GLN A 54 7.90 16.27 -12.91
N TYR A 55 8.34 15.32 -12.08
CA TYR A 55 7.45 14.34 -11.47
C TYR A 55 6.34 15.09 -10.72
N GLN A 56 5.10 14.89 -11.15
CA GLN A 56 3.91 15.41 -10.49
C GLN A 56 3.23 14.21 -9.83
N SER A 57 3.22 14.20 -8.50
CA SER A 57 2.50 13.17 -7.74
C SER A 57 1.02 13.21 -8.10
N GLU A 58 0.40 12.03 -8.22
CA GLU A 58 -1.03 11.94 -8.45
C GLU A 58 -1.79 12.55 -7.27
N GLN A 59 -3.01 13.05 -7.50
CA GLN A 59 -3.83 13.55 -6.39
C GLN A 59 -4.15 12.40 -5.43
N LEU A 60 -3.83 12.57 -4.14
CA LEU A 60 -4.12 11.59 -3.10
C LEU A 60 -5.63 11.27 -3.08
N GLN A 61 -5.94 10.00 -3.29
CA GLN A 61 -7.27 9.42 -3.11
C GLN A 61 -7.15 8.24 -2.15
N ILE A 62 -8.21 7.97 -1.39
CA ILE A 62 -8.26 6.85 -0.45
C ILE A 62 -9.41 5.91 -0.76
N GLU A 63 -9.17 4.63 -0.49
CA GLU A 63 -10.15 3.56 -0.56
C GLU A 63 -10.09 2.78 0.75
N GLU A 64 -11.26 2.48 1.31
CA GLU A 64 -11.39 1.67 2.51
C GLU A 64 -12.07 0.34 2.19
N GLY A 65 -11.77 -0.67 2.97
CA GLY A 65 -12.42 -1.97 2.84
C GLY A 65 -12.19 -2.86 4.04
N SER A 66 -12.57 -4.13 3.89
CA SER A 66 -12.38 -5.15 4.91
C SER A 66 -11.90 -6.47 4.32
N LEU A 67 -11.30 -7.31 5.16
CA LEU A 67 -10.89 -8.67 4.83
C LEU A 67 -11.45 -9.62 5.89
N ASP A 68 -12.02 -10.75 5.44
CA ASP A 68 -12.49 -11.82 6.30
C ASP A 68 -11.30 -12.65 6.84
N VAL A 69 -10.60 -12.11 7.82
CA VAL A 69 -9.48 -12.75 8.51
C VAL A 69 -9.45 -12.40 10.00
N CYS A 70 -9.14 -13.37 10.85
CA CYS A 70 -8.97 -13.18 12.29
C CYS A 70 -7.49 -12.95 12.62
N LEU A 71 -7.16 -11.94 13.43
CA LEU A 71 -5.80 -11.69 13.94
C LEU A 71 -5.42 -12.53 15.17
N GLN A 72 -6.30 -13.39 15.67
CA GLN A 72 -6.06 -14.10 16.94
C GLN A 72 -4.82 -15.00 16.90
N VAL A 73 -4.00 -14.89 17.95
CA VAL A 73 -2.69 -15.53 18.12
C VAL A 73 -2.75 -16.78 19.00
N THR A 74 -3.84 -17.00 19.75
CA THR A 74 -3.91 -18.04 20.79
C THR A 74 -5.05 -19.03 20.57
N PRO A 75 -4.80 -20.35 20.73
CA PRO A 75 -5.83 -21.34 20.93
C PRO A 75 -6.11 -21.41 22.45
N HIS A 76 -6.79 -20.44 23.03
CA HIS A 76 -7.31 -20.61 24.39
C HIS A 76 -8.65 -21.34 24.29
N SER A 77 -8.54 -22.67 24.46
CA SER A 77 -9.51 -23.71 24.19
C SER A 77 -10.72 -23.76 25.13
N TRP A 78 -11.09 -22.69 25.84
CA TRP A 78 -12.12 -22.79 26.89
C TRP A 78 -13.37 -21.96 26.65
N TRP A 79 -13.37 -21.06 25.66
CA TRP A 79 -14.57 -20.31 25.27
C TRP A 79 -14.85 -20.54 23.78
N PRO A 80 -16.03 -21.06 23.41
CA PRO A 80 -16.46 -21.10 22.03
C PRO A 80 -16.91 -19.69 21.68
N PHE A 81 -15.97 -18.77 21.50
CA PHE A 81 -16.29 -17.58 20.72
C PHE A 81 -16.62 -18.09 19.33
N SER A 82 -17.92 -18.11 19.05
CA SER A 82 -18.50 -18.50 17.78
C SER A 82 -17.64 -17.92 16.66
N SER A 83 -17.36 -18.75 15.66
CA SER A 83 -16.70 -18.43 14.39
C SER A 83 -17.50 -17.43 13.54
N ASN A 84 -18.04 -16.38 14.14
CA ASN A 84 -18.81 -15.33 13.49
C ASN A 84 -17.79 -14.34 12.89
N ASN A 85 -17.55 -14.49 11.59
CA ASN A 85 -17.02 -13.47 10.67
C ASN A 85 -16.02 -12.47 11.27
N CYS A 86 -14.80 -12.92 11.61
CA CYS A 86 -13.73 -11.98 11.95
C CYS A 86 -13.41 -11.13 10.72
N LYS A 87 -13.54 -9.81 10.85
CA LYS A 87 -13.15 -8.85 9.83
C LYS A 87 -12.06 -7.94 10.37
N ILE A 88 -11.05 -7.70 9.54
CA ILE A 88 -10.15 -6.57 9.71
C ILE A 88 -10.49 -5.51 8.68
N THR A 89 -10.42 -4.24 9.05
CA THR A 89 -10.56 -3.13 8.10
C THR A 89 -9.20 -2.62 7.66
N TRP A 90 -9.14 -2.04 6.47
CA TRP A 90 -7.95 -1.44 5.90
C TRP A 90 -8.32 -0.16 5.15
N ILE A 91 -7.31 0.68 4.93
CA ILE A 91 -7.39 1.86 4.08
C ILE A 91 -6.13 1.90 3.21
N LYS A 92 -6.25 2.24 1.93
CA LYS A 92 -5.11 2.42 1.02
C LYS A 92 -5.24 3.72 0.24
N ASN A 93 -4.11 4.20 -0.29
CA ASN A 93 -4.13 5.28 -1.28
C ASN A 93 -4.30 4.76 -2.72
N ASN A 94 -4.33 5.66 -3.70
CA ASN A 94 -4.27 5.27 -5.11
C ASN A 94 -2.95 4.57 -5.46
N PHE A 95 -3.02 3.61 -6.40
CA PHE A 95 -1.84 2.94 -6.94
C PHE A 95 -0.93 3.93 -7.65
N GLN A 96 0.37 3.78 -7.41
CA GLN A 96 1.46 4.57 -7.94
C GLN A 96 2.28 3.75 -8.92
N LYS A 97 2.85 4.44 -9.91
CA LYS A 97 3.78 3.88 -10.88
C LYS A 97 5.14 3.63 -10.26
N ILE A 98 5.86 2.61 -10.76
CA ILE A 98 7.23 2.34 -10.33
C ILE A 98 8.19 3.30 -11.04
N ILE A 99 8.80 4.21 -10.29
CA ILE A 99 9.79 5.16 -10.78
C ILE A 99 11.20 4.63 -10.48
N GLU A 100 12.09 4.59 -11.46
CA GLU A 100 13.48 4.15 -11.26
C GLU A 100 14.35 5.31 -10.75
N THR A 101 15.25 5.02 -9.81
CA THR A 101 16.15 6.02 -9.23
C THR A 101 17.07 6.66 -10.28
N ASP A 102 17.65 5.84 -11.17
CA ASP A 102 18.67 6.29 -12.12
C ASP A 102 18.10 7.23 -13.19
N THR A 103 16.89 6.95 -13.65
CA THR A 103 16.25 7.71 -14.74
C THR A 103 15.26 8.76 -14.23
N GLN A 104 14.79 8.63 -12.98
CA GLN A 104 13.68 9.40 -12.41
C GLN A 104 12.42 9.38 -13.29
N LYS A 105 12.25 8.30 -14.07
CA LYS A 105 11.12 8.06 -14.96
C LYS A 105 10.46 6.74 -14.59
N GLU A 106 9.22 6.57 -15.05
CA GLU A 106 8.51 5.30 -14.95
C GLU A 106 9.35 4.18 -15.58
N SER A 107 9.48 3.05 -14.87
CA SER A 107 10.26 1.92 -15.34
C SER A 107 9.65 1.34 -16.61
N LYS A 108 10.37 1.38 -17.73
CA LYS A 108 9.92 0.76 -18.99
C LYS A 108 9.63 -0.73 -18.85
N LEU A 109 10.35 -1.42 -17.96
CA LEU A 109 10.16 -2.85 -17.72
C LEU A 109 8.82 -3.14 -17.05
N LEU A 110 8.41 -2.28 -16.11
CA LEU A 110 7.30 -2.49 -15.18
C LEU A 110 6.05 -1.66 -15.49
N GLN A 111 6.18 -0.69 -16.40
CA GLN A 111 5.07 0.14 -16.88
C GLN A 111 3.92 -0.74 -17.37
N GLY A 112 2.72 -0.48 -16.84
CA GLY A 112 1.51 -1.25 -17.14
C GLY A 112 1.50 -2.68 -16.61
N LYS A 113 2.47 -3.08 -15.78
CA LYS A 113 2.60 -4.45 -15.24
C LYS A 113 2.65 -4.51 -13.72
N LEU A 114 3.27 -3.54 -13.07
CA LEU A 114 3.45 -3.52 -11.62
C LEU A 114 3.24 -2.11 -11.08
N HIS A 115 2.42 -2.02 -10.04
CA HIS A 115 2.18 -0.78 -9.30
C HIS A 115 2.43 -1.01 -7.81
N TYR A 116 2.55 0.09 -7.06
CA TYR A 116 2.60 0.03 -5.60
C TYR A 116 1.56 0.97 -4.96
N THR A 117 1.16 0.71 -3.73
CA THR A 117 0.29 1.58 -2.94
C THR A 117 0.69 1.48 -1.48
N TYR A 118 0.41 2.53 -0.72
CA TYR A 118 0.49 2.50 0.73
C TYR A 118 -0.85 2.07 1.29
N ILE A 119 -0.81 1.19 2.28
CA ILE A 119 -1.98 0.69 2.98
C ILE A 119 -1.76 0.81 4.48
N VAL A 120 -2.80 1.09 5.24
CA VAL A 120 -2.82 0.92 6.69
C VAL A 120 -3.79 -0.19 7.01
N ALA A 121 -3.29 -1.22 7.68
CA ALA A 121 -4.06 -2.36 8.08
C ALA A 121 -3.38 -3.07 9.27
N PRO A 122 -4.15 -3.72 10.13
CA PRO A 122 -5.59 -3.56 10.36
C PRO A 122 -5.92 -2.21 11.04
N ILE A 123 -6.95 -1.48 10.62
CA ILE A 123 -7.44 -0.30 11.37
C ILE A 123 -8.34 -0.74 12.53
N LYS A 124 -9.31 -1.60 12.23
CA LYS A 124 -10.18 -2.27 13.20
C LYS A 124 -10.09 -3.78 13.08
N SER A 125 -10.41 -4.45 14.17
CA SER A 125 -10.60 -5.90 14.26
C SER A 125 -11.81 -6.14 15.14
N HIS A 126 -12.83 -6.83 14.63
CA HIS A 126 -14.12 -6.99 15.32
C HIS A 126 -14.74 -5.63 15.71
N ASP A 127 -14.74 -4.70 14.75
CA ASP A 127 -15.27 -3.33 14.89
C ASP A 127 -14.59 -2.42 15.93
N GLU A 128 -13.59 -2.93 16.64
CA GLU A 128 -12.77 -2.17 17.58
C GLU A 128 -11.44 -1.74 16.96
N TYR A 129 -10.97 -0.53 17.29
CA TYR A 129 -9.64 -0.08 16.90
C TYR A 129 -8.58 -0.97 17.53
N THR A 130 -7.60 -1.37 16.72
CA THR A 130 -6.65 -2.39 17.13
C THR A 130 -5.27 -1.83 17.39
N LYS A 131 -4.61 -2.35 18.43
CA LYS A 131 -3.20 -2.08 18.69
C LYS A 131 -2.28 -2.53 17.54
N TYR A 132 -2.75 -3.41 16.65
CA TYR A 132 -1.97 -3.96 15.54
C TYR A 132 -1.94 -3.09 14.28
N VAL A 133 -2.54 -1.91 14.31
CA VAL A 133 -2.53 -0.95 13.20
C VAL A 133 -1.11 -0.59 12.77
N MET A 134 -0.84 -0.64 11.46
CA MET A 134 0.47 -0.30 10.90
C MET A 134 0.37 0.09 9.42
N PRO A 135 1.28 0.94 8.94
CA PRO A 135 1.49 1.13 7.51
C PRO A 135 2.20 -0.07 6.88
N LEU A 136 1.81 -0.42 5.65
CA LEU A 136 2.46 -1.39 4.79
C LEU A 136 2.60 -0.78 3.38
N ILE A 137 3.49 -1.38 2.58
CA ILE A 137 3.64 -1.14 1.15
C ILE A 137 3.11 -2.38 0.42
N LEU A 138 2.12 -2.18 -0.44
CA LEU A 138 1.54 -3.22 -1.26
C LEU A 138 2.01 -3.03 -2.70
N PHE A 139 2.69 -4.02 -3.27
CA PHE A 139 2.90 -4.10 -4.71
C PHE A 139 1.86 -5.02 -5.32
N ALA A 140 1.28 -4.62 -6.45
CA ALA A 140 0.28 -5.42 -7.16
C ALA A 140 0.65 -5.52 -8.65
N SER A 141 0.67 -6.74 -9.18
CA SER A 141 0.99 -7.00 -10.58
C SER A 141 -0.26 -7.24 -11.40
N LEU A 142 -0.33 -6.66 -12.59
CA LEU A 142 -1.38 -6.85 -13.59
C LEU A 142 -1.13 -8.08 -14.48
N VAL A 143 0.02 -8.72 -14.34
CA VAL A 143 0.43 -9.88 -15.14
C VAL A 143 0.84 -11.04 -14.24
N ASP A 144 0.61 -12.28 -14.69
CA ASP A 144 0.87 -13.48 -13.86
C ASP A 144 2.36 -13.83 -13.79
N TYR A 145 3.17 -13.33 -14.71
CA TYR A 145 4.56 -13.76 -14.89
C TYR A 145 5.60 -12.91 -14.15
N ILE A 146 5.20 -11.80 -13.52
CA ILE A 146 6.09 -10.92 -12.75
C ILE A 146 6.00 -11.28 -11.27
N GLU A 147 7.13 -11.70 -10.71
CA GLU A 147 7.26 -12.04 -9.30
C GLU A 147 8.21 -11.13 -8.55
N ILE A 148 7.80 -10.55 -7.42
CA ILE A 148 8.73 -9.85 -6.52
C ILE A 148 9.34 -10.87 -5.56
N ILE A 149 10.64 -11.05 -5.67
CA ILE A 149 11.42 -12.01 -4.88
C ILE A 149 11.94 -11.35 -3.60
N SER A 150 12.29 -10.06 -3.66
CA SER A 150 12.73 -9.30 -2.50
C SER A 150 12.46 -7.81 -2.65
N PHE A 151 12.31 -7.15 -1.50
CA PHE A 151 12.20 -5.71 -1.38
C PHE A 151 12.96 -5.27 -0.14
N LYS A 152 13.70 -4.16 -0.23
CA LYS A 152 14.40 -3.55 0.90
C LYS A 152 14.53 -2.04 0.72
N LEU A 153 14.52 -1.31 1.83
CA LEU A 153 14.83 0.13 1.84
C LEU A 153 16.35 0.32 1.86
N LYS A 154 16.88 1.20 1.02
CA LYS A 154 18.34 1.42 0.97
C LYS A 154 18.88 2.06 2.24
N CYS A 155 18.10 2.93 2.89
CA CYS A 155 18.50 3.57 4.15
C CYS A 155 18.45 2.64 5.36
N ARG A 156 17.79 1.48 5.23
CA ARG A 156 17.60 0.47 6.29
C ARG A 156 17.70 -0.94 5.70
N PRO A 157 18.87 -1.35 5.15
CA PRO A 157 18.99 -2.60 4.39
C PRO A 157 18.77 -3.87 5.22
N ASN A 158 18.93 -3.78 6.54
CA ASN A 158 18.73 -4.89 7.48
C ASN A 158 17.30 -4.97 8.03
N LEU A 159 16.42 -4.03 7.66
CA LEU A 159 15.03 -4.05 8.09
C LEU A 159 14.27 -5.10 7.29
N ASN A 160 13.85 -6.19 7.93
CA ASN A 160 13.03 -7.19 7.29
C ASN A 160 11.58 -6.71 7.18
N LEU A 161 11.19 -6.33 5.96
CA LEU A 161 9.84 -5.90 5.65
C LEU A 161 9.00 -7.00 5.03
N ASP A 162 9.52 -8.20 4.79
CA ASP A 162 8.74 -9.27 4.15
C ASP A 162 7.61 -9.72 5.08
N PHE A 163 6.37 -9.30 4.74
CA PHE A 163 5.21 -9.59 5.57
C PHE A 163 4.94 -11.09 5.66
N GLU A 164 5.29 -11.83 4.62
CA GLU A 164 5.13 -13.29 4.55
C GLU A 164 6.28 -14.03 5.21
N LYS A 165 7.17 -13.37 5.95
CA LYS A 165 8.22 -14.05 6.74
C LYS A 165 8.17 -13.62 8.21
N GLY A 166 8.35 -14.61 9.10
CA GLY A 166 8.58 -14.37 10.53
C GLY A 166 7.70 -15.23 11.44
N SER A 167 7.52 -14.77 12.68
CA SER A 167 6.66 -15.44 13.64
C SER A 167 5.20 -15.43 13.19
N MET A 168 4.44 -16.46 13.60
CA MET A 168 3.02 -16.61 13.25
C MET A 168 2.71 -16.71 11.75
N GLN A 169 3.51 -17.52 11.06
CA GLN A 169 3.42 -17.72 9.60
C GLN A 169 2.00 -18.05 9.09
N ASN A 170 1.23 -18.87 9.82
CA ASN A 170 -0.13 -19.23 9.44
C ASN A 170 -1.06 -18.00 9.34
N LEU A 171 -0.94 -17.05 10.27
CA LEU A 171 -1.74 -15.84 10.25
C LEU A 171 -1.29 -14.91 9.10
N ARG A 172 0.02 -14.73 8.94
CA ARG A 172 0.59 -13.94 7.82
C ARG A 172 0.11 -14.47 6.48
N ASN A 173 0.17 -15.79 6.27
CA ASN A 173 -0.31 -16.44 5.06
C ASN A 173 -1.82 -16.22 4.85
N ARG A 174 -2.64 -16.29 5.89
CA ARG A 174 -4.09 -16.01 5.79
C ARG A 174 -4.36 -14.57 5.36
N VAL A 175 -3.65 -13.60 5.94
CA VAL A 175 -3.77 -12.18 5.55
C VAL A 175 -3.31 -11.98 4.11
N ALA A 176 -2.13 -12.48 3.74
CA ALA A 176 -1.59 -12.38 2.38
C ALA A 176 -2.52 -13.02 1.33
N ASN A 177 -3.15 -14.16 1.67
CA ASN A 177 -4.13 -14.82 0.81
C ASN A 177 -5.40 -13.97 0.61
N GLN A 178 -5.92 -13.35 1.67
CA GLN A 178 -7.09 -12.47 1.56
C GLN A 178 -6.77 -11.20 0.76
N VAL A 179 -5.59 -10.61 0.96
CA VAL A 179 -5.14 -9.48 0.14
C VAL A 179 -5.01 -9.88 -1.33
N ASN A 180 -4.44 -11.06 -1.61
CA ASN A 180 -4.36 -11.58 -2.98
C ASN A 180 -5.75 -11.79 -3.62
N LYS A 181 -6.76 -12.20 -2.86
CA LYS A 181 -8.14 -12.26 -3.37
C LYS A 181 -8.71 -10.88 -3.67
N ALA A 182 -8.57 -9.94 -2.73
CA ALA A 182 -9.09 -8.58 -2.87
C ALA A 182 -8.48 -7.85 -4.07
N VAL A 183 -7.17 -7.96 -4.31
CA VAL A 183 -6.56 -7.32 -5.50
C VAL A 183 -6.98 -7.98 -6.82
N LYS A 184 -7.33 -9.28 -6.81
CA LYS A 184 -7.84 -9.97 -8.00
C LYS A 184 -9.19 -9.45 -8.43
N GLU A 185 -10.05 -9.11 -7.48
CA GLU A 185 -11.34 -8.45 -7.77
C GLU A 185 -11.14 -7.07 -8.39
N GLN A 186 -9.99 -6.42 -8.17
CA GLN A 186 -9.59 -5.16 -8.79
C GLN A 186 -8.85 -5.33 -10.13
N GLY A 187 -8.78 -6.56 -10.67
CA GLY A 187 -8.14 -6.85 -11.96
C GLY A 187 -6.63 -7.14 -11.89
N TYR A 188 -6.03 -7.13 -10.71
CA TYR A 188 -4.63 -7.57 -10.53
C TYR A 188 -4.53 -9.10 -10.49
N LYS A 189 -3.34 -9.61 -10.70
CA LYS A 189 -3.03 -11.05 -10.71
C LYS A 189 -2.44 -11.52 -9.39
N LYS A 190 -1.55 -10.71 -8.82
CA LYS A 190 -0.79 -11.06 -7.61
C LYS A 190 -0.42 -9.82 -6.81
N ALA A 191 -0.37 -9.97 -5.50
CA ALA A 191 0.01 -8.94 -4.54
C ALA A 191 1.16 -9.39 -3.64
N TYR A 192 1.99 -8.42 -3.24
CA TYR A 192 3.12 -8.60 -2.31
C TYR A 192 3.04 -7.51 -1.24
N LEU A 193 2.97 -7.92 0.02
CA LEU A 193 2.89 -7.02 1.17
C LEU A 193 4.25 -6.87 1.83
N TYR A 194 4.60 -5.63 2.16
CA TYR A 194 5.82 -5.31 2.88
C TYR A 194 5.55 -4.37 4.06
N GLY A 195 5.98 -4.78 5.25
CA GLY A 195 5.89 -4.00 6.49
C GLY A 195 6.38 -4.79 7.68
N THR A 196 6.70 -4.09 8.77
CA THR A 196 7.11 -4.75 10.02
C THR A 196 5.89 -5.07 10.87
N ILE A 197 5.69 -6.36 11.16
CA ILE A 197 4.68 -6.80 12.11
C ILE A 197 5.33 -7.58 13.24
N ASN A 198 5.25 -6.99 14.43
CA ASN A 198 5.59 -7.64 15.69
C ASN A 198 4.27 -7.89 16.45
N MET A 199 3.83 -9.15 16.43
CA MET A 199 2.54 -9.52 17.02
C MET A 199 2.57 -9.59 18.56
N LEU A 200 3.76 -9.74 19.15
CA LEU A 200 3.93 -9.76 20.60
C LEU A 200 3.94 -8.33 21.16
N TYR A 201 4.65 -7.44 20.49
CA TYR A 201 4.78 -6.04 20.87
C TYR A 201 4.45 -5.17 19.65
N PRO A 202 3.18 -4.80 19.45
CA PRO A 202 2.78 -4.07 18.26
C PRO A 202 3.21 -2.61 18.34
N GLU A 203 4.09 -2.21 17.43
CA GLU A 203 4.77 -0.90 17.46
C GLU A 203 4.23 0.12 16.45
N GLY A 204 3.00 -0.06 15.95
CA GLY A 204 2.42 0.92 15.01
C GLY A 204 3.14 1.01 13.65
N GLY A 205 4.00 0.05 13.32
CA GLY A 205 4.93 0.12 12.17
C GLY A 205 6.01 1.20 12.30
N LYS A 206 6.43 1.48 13.55
CA LYS A 206 7.45 2.49 13.91
C LYS A 206 8.66 2.49 12.99
N ASP A 207 9.24 1.34 12.65
CA ASP A 207 10.43 1.27 11.80
C ASP A 207 10.20 1.84 10.40
N LEU A 208 9.07 1.50 9.77
CA LEU A 208 8.73 2.03 8.45
C LEU A 208 8.45 3.53 8.52
N ILE A 209 7.71 3.99 9.54
CA ILE A 209 7.43 5.41 9.76
C ILE A 209 8.74 6.19 9.94
N ASN A 210 9.65 5.70 10.79
CA ASN A 210 10.96 6.33 11.03
C ASN A 210 11.82 6.39 9.77
N ALA A 211 11.75 5.37 8.91
CA ALA A 211 12.48 5.37 7.65
C ALA A 211 11.97 6.49 6.72
N PHE A 212 10.65 6.69 6.65
CA PHE A 212 10.07 7.79 5.88
C PHE A 212 10.33 9.16 6.54
N GLU A 213 10.27 9.26 7.86
CA GLU A 213 10.59 10.49 8.60
C GLU A 213 12.00 10.99 8.29
N SER A 214 12.98 10.09 8.17
CA SER A 214 14.36 10.49 7.83
C SER A 214 14.52 11.10 6.43
N GLN A 215 13.48 11.00 5.58
CA GLN A 215 13.45 11.64 4.26
C GLN A 215 13.03 13.11 4.32
N TYR A 216 12.58 13.60 5.48
CA TYR A 216 12.28 15.01 5.71
C TYR A 216 13.44 15.70 6.40
N GLN A 217 14.09 16.63 5.70
CA GLN A 217 15.24 17.37 6.22
C GLN A 217 15.14 18.84 5.83
N ASN A 218 15.34 19.73 6.80
CA ASN A 218 15.35 21.19 6.59
C ASN A 218 14.11 21.70 5.84
N GLY A 219 12.92 21.23 6.21
CA GLY A 219 11.67 21.66 5.59
C GLY A 219 11.38 21.03 4.21
N THR A 220 12.23 20.12 3.74
CA THR A 220 12.13 19.55 2.39
C THR A 220 12.09 18.03 2.43
N TRP A 221 11.30 17.45 1.54
CA TRP A 221 11.16 16.01 1.39
C TRP A 221 12.06 15.46 0.26
N SER A 222 12.61 14.29 0.51
CA SER A 222 13.24 13.43 -0.49
C SER A 222 12.41 12.18 -0.74
N PHE A 223 12.57 11.55 -1.91
CA PHE A 223 12.03 10.21 -2.13
C PHE A 223 12.74 9.19 -1.25
N MET A 224 12.01 8.17 -0.83
CA MET A 224 12.59 6.99 -0.19
C MET A 224 13.16 6.08 -1.28
N GLU A 225 14.47 5.85 -1.26
CA GLU A 225 15.10 4.88 -2.17
C GLU A 225 14.95 3.45 -1.65
N ALA A 226 14.54 2.54 -2.54
CA ALA A 226 14.41 1.13 -2.27
C ALA A 226 14.97 0.28 -3.42
N GLU A 227 15.15 -1.00 -3.16
CA GLU A 227 15.47 -2.00 -4.17
C GLU A 227 14.36 -3.05 -4.22
N ILE A 228 13.89 -3.36 -5.43
CA ILE A 228 13.03 -4.51 -5.71
C ILE A 228 13.78 -5.50 -6.59
N THR A 229 13.76 -6.77 -6.21
CA THR A 229 14.23 -7.86 -7.06
C THR A 229 13.04 -8.58 -7.64
N ILE A 230 13.00 -8.65 -8.96
CA ILE A 230 11.89 -9.20 -9.72
C ILE A 230 12.38 -10.38 -10.54
N LYS A 231 11.58 -11.43 -10.58
CA LYS A 231 11.72 -12.56 -11.49
C LYS A 231 10.65 -12.45 -12.57
N ASP A 232 11.07 -12.44 -13.83
CA ASP A 232 10.19 -12.71 -14.96
C ASP A 232 10.19 -14.22 -15.19
N THR A 233 9.02 -14.84 -15.07
CA THR A 233 8.88 -16.30 -15.17
C THR A 233 8.76 -16.80 -16.61
N LEU A 234 8.57 -15.90 -17.60
CA LEU A 234 8.53 -16.28 -19.02
C LEU A 234 9.92 -16.65 -19.54
N ASP A 235 10.93 -15.88 -19.16
CA ASP A 235 12.33 -16.09 -19.58
C ASP A 235 13.24 -16.51 -18.42
N ASN A 236 12.67 -16.68 -17.22
CA ASN A 236 13.37 -17.04 -15.97
C ASN A 236 14.49 -16.05 -15.60
N THR A 237 14.40 -14.80 -16.05
CA THR A 237 15.37 -13.76 -15.70
C THR A 237 15.06 -13.16 -14.34
N THR A 238 16.11 -12.80 -13.61
CA THR A 238 15.99 -12.09 -12.32
C THR A 238 16.76 -10.79 -12.40
N ILE A 239 16.10 -9.69 -12.05
CA ILE A 239 16.67 -8.35 -12.10
C ILE A 239 16.37 -7.58 -10.82
N THR A 240 17.38 -6.89 -10.30
CA THR A 240 17.21 -5.94 -9.21
C THR A 240 17.16 -4.52 -9.75
N LYS A 241 16.18 -3.74 -9.31
CA LYS A 241 15.95 -2.35 -9.71
C LYS A 241 15.93 -1.45 -8.48
N SER A 242 16.62 -0.31 -8.57
CA SER A 242 16.47 0.79 -7.62
C SER A 242 15.24 1.60 -7.98
N ILE A 243 14.35 1.82 -7.01
CA ILE A 243 13.09 2.52 -7.18
C ILE A 243 12.93 3.67 -6.18
N LEU A 244 12.05 4.61 -6.52
CA LEU A 244 11.68 5.74 -5.67
C LEU A 244 10.26 5.55 -5.13
N LEU A 245 10.13 5.62 -3.82
CA LEU A 245 8.86 5.64 -3.10
C LEU A 245 8.54 7.07 -2.66
N ASP A 246 7.31 7.51 -2.92
CA ASP A 246 6.87 8.87 -2.66
C ASP A 246 6.66 9.10 -1.15
N SER A 247 7.61 9.78 -0.50
CA SER A 247 7.58 10.05 0.95
C SER A 247 6.51 11.06 1.36
N ILE A 248 6.20 12.03 0.51
CA ILE A 248 5.17 13.03 0.80
C ILE A 248 3.80 12.37 0.74
N MET A 249 3.56 11.57 -0.28
CA MET A 249 2.35 10.75 -0.40
C MET A 249 2.17 9.85 0.82
N PHE A 250 3.25 9.20 1.30
CA PHE A 250 3.19 8.38 2.51
C PHE A 250 2.79 9.22 3.73
N ASN A 251 3.39 10.40 3.92
CA ASN A 251 3.10 11.29 5.03
C ASN A 251 1.65 11.79 5.02
N GLU A 252 1.21 12.34 3.90
CA GLU A 252 -0.14 12.89 3.73
C GLU A 252 -1.21 11.80 3.83
N PHE A 253 -0.92 10.60 3.32
CA PHE A 253 -1.77 9.44 3.50
C PHE A 253 -1.96 9.12 4.99
N LEU A 254 -0.88 9.00 5.77
CA LEU A 254 -1.00 8.68 7.20
C LEU A 254 -1.70 9.79 8.01
N LYS A 255 -1.48 11.07 7.69
CA LYS A 255 -2.25 12.18 8.26
C LYS A 255 -3.75 12.02 8.00
N LEU A 256 -4.11 11.67 6.77
CA LEU A 256 -5.49 11.46 6.38
C LEU A 256 -6.12 10.26 7.08
N VAL A 257 -5.39 9.14 7.23
CA VAL A 257 -5.84 7.98 8.01
C VAL A 257 -6.15 8.38 9.44
N ILE A 258 -5.21 9.05 10.12
CA ILE A 258 -5.38 9.48 11.52
C ILE A 258 -6.57 10.43 11.66
N LYS A 259 -6.75 11.34 10.71
CA LYS A 259 -7.86 12.27 10.70
C LYS A 259 -9.22 11.56 10.55
N ASN A 260 -9.30 10.56 9.68
CA ASN A 260 -10.53 9.81 9.44
C ASN A 260 -10.83 8.80 10.57
N HIS A 261 -9.79 8.34 11.26
CA HIS A 261 -9.84 7.30 12.28
C HIS A 261 -9.11 7.76 13.57
N PRO A 262 -9.61 8.79 14.27
CA PRO A 262 -8.87 9.46 15.36
C PRO A 262 -8.52 8.53 16.53
N ASN A 263 -9.37 7.55 16.84
CA ASN A 263 -9.17 6.65 17.98
C ASN A 263 -8.09 5.58 17.70
N ILE A 264 -7.48 5.55 16.50
CA ILE A 264 -6.29 4.72 16.24
C ILE A 264 -5.18 5.06 17.24
N LYS A 265 -4.98 6.35 17.57
CA LYS A 265 -3.93 6.78 18.50
C LYS A 265 -4.18 6.34 19.95
N GLU A 266 -5.43 6.09 20.31
CA GLU A 266 -5.79 5.52 21.62
C GLU A 266 -5.44 4.03 21.67
N ALA A 267 -5.70 3.29 20.57
CA ALA A 267 -5.39 1.87 20.47
C ALA A 267 -3.89 1.58 20.29
N ASN A 268 -3.16 2.43 19.55
CA ASN A 268 -1.71 2.39 19.43
C ASN A 268 -1.12 3.80 19.32
N ASN A 269 -0.52 4.28 20.41
CA ASN A 269 0.09 5.61 20.47
C ASN A 269 1.39 5.76 19.66
N GLN A 270 1.95 4.66 19.13
CA GLN A 270 3.14 4.70 18.27
C GLN A 270 2.78 4.87 16.79
N PHE A 271 1.52 4.61 16.41
CA PHE A 271 1.04 4.90 15.06
C PHE A 271 0.84 6.41 14.88
N ARG A 272 1.57 6.96 13.90
CA ARG A 272 1.62 8.40 13.62
C ARG A 272 1.99 8.66 12.16
N ALA A 273 1.80 9.90 11.70
CA ALA A 273 2.45 10.35 10.48
C ALA A 273 3.95 10.56 10.75
N PRO A 274 4.83 10.41 9.74
CA PRO A 274 6.26 10.70 9.89
C PRO A 274 6.54 12.12 10.38
N VAL A 275 5.82 13.10 9.84
CA VAL A 275 5.90 14.52 10.23
C VAL A 275 4.48 15.04 10.40
N ASP A 276 4.17 15.64 11.55
CA ASP A 276 2.83 16.18 11.88
C ASP A 276 2.41 17.40 11.04
#